data_AF-A0A7X7XNM8-F1
#
_entry.id   AF-A0A7X7XNM8-F1
#
_cell.length_a   1.000
_cell.length_b   1.000
_cell.length_c   1.000
_cell.angle_alpha   90.00
_cell.angle_beta   90.00
_cell.angle_gamma   90.00
#
_symmetry.space_group_name_H-M   'P 1'
#
loop_
_entity.id
_entity.type
_entity.pdbx_description
1 polymer ?
#
loop_
_entity_poly.entity_id
_entity_poly.type
_entity_poly.pdbx_seq_one_letter_code
_entity_poly.pdbx_strand_id
1 'polypeptide(L)'
;MSQNNPKSGLDLFDETASAVRGFATVMRGYDKRAVDDYIRDMEQQLSAAKQRYRQVQRELTAANLRNDDTDFSKLGAHTASLLKVAESQAADLVTKAQIQADALLSEAREQAARVRLEMEREANNHRTTGIEELKALRAELERQSHAELEAARIEAQGLRDAADKHRAMVLAAAQQQADGILEAARAQAAHIIQAAEHSAAQLTDRTTRETAALRADTAAFVTEQRTAAEAHANELRNTTAAEVAAQRNQSNAELQALRARTVDELHGLRAQTEAEIAAMRATAKEETDALRAQVAAEVAELRNRVSHEVAALRDQAKAEADQIRAEVASERETSLAALDAQQRELRDKLAGMVADARTQSDQLQESLARAAADLRARQQAAHAEAERIKTEAILEAAALLDRAKHEAAELRQQIEGELVRRSEQLKREQHLLKQRKEALVAQLNNLSSLANLTALEFPEEEGQHAPKAAQGESPTTDDPAPAEPDPGEPARDE
;
A
#
# COMPACT_ATOMS: atom_id res chain seq x y z
N MET A 1 -49.95 72.15 149.98
CA MET A 1 -49.40 72.10 151.35
C MET A 1 -48.33 73.19 151.41
N SER A 2 -48.63 74.42 151.90
CA SER A 2 -48.46 74.84 153.32
C SER A 2 -47.02 74.56 153.80
N GLN A 3 -46.17 75.52 154.18
CA GLN A 3 -46.31 76.54 155.25
C GLN A 3 -45.10 77.53 155.18
N ASN A 4 -45.32 78.84 155.28
CA ASN A 4 -45.12 79.73 156.45
C ASN A 4 -43.67 79.94 156.96
N ASN A 5 -43.20 81.19 156.81
CA ASN A 5 -42.25 81.90 157.68
C ASN A 5 -42.93 82.20 159.06
N PRO A 6 -42.26 82.52 160.19
CA PRO A 6 -41.55 83.81 160.34
C PRO A 6 -40.38 83.90 161.36
N LYS A 7 -39.52 84.92 161.16
CA LYS A 7 -38.77 85.62 162.24
C LYS A 7 -39.69 86.64 162.91
N SER A 8 -39.69 86.72 164.25
CA SER A 8 -40.09 87.93 164.99
C SER A 8 -39.50 87.92 166.40
N GLY A 9 -38.62 88.86 166.70
CA GLY A 9 -38.15 89.19 168.04
C GLY A 9 -38.27 90.70 168.20
N LEU A 10 -39.18 91.15 169.07
CA LEU A 10 -39.32 92.49 169.65
C LEU A 10 -40.69 92.54 170.36
N ASP A 11 -40.69 92.21 171.65
CA ASP A 11 -41.87 92.46 172.51
C ASP A 11 -41.38 92.78 173.93
N LEU A 12 -40.71 93.94 174.05
CA LEU A 12 -40.18 94.46 175.31
C LEU A 12 -40.46 95.97 175.45
N PHE A 13 -41.69 96.39 175.11
CA PHE A 13 -42.23 97.67 175.52
C PHE A 13 -43.63 97.44 176.10
N ASP A 14 -43.63 97.42 177.42
CA ASP A 14 -44.76 97.56 178.32
C ASP A 14 -45.59 98.80 177.93
N GLU A 15 -46.90 98.65 177.75
CA GLU A 15 -47.84 99.75 178.01
C GLU A 15 -49.25 99.21 178.25
N THR A 16 -49.50 99.00 179.53
CA THR A 16 -50.79 99.18 180.22
C THR A 16 -51.42 100.58 180.00
N ALA A 17 -51.22 101.20 178.82
CA ALA A 17 -51.63 102.56 178.46
C ALA A 17 -52.44 102.66 177.15
N SER A 18 -52.97 101.55 176.62
CA SER A 18 -54.00 101.57 175.56
C SER A 18 -55.30 100.92 176.02
N ALA A 19 -55.77 101.33 177.21
CA ALA A 19 -57.12 101.10 177.70
C ALA A 19 -58.09 102.20 177.23
N VAL A 20 -57.93 102.72 176.00
CA VAL A 20 -59.03 103.43 175.31
C VAL A 20 -59.89 102.37 174.62
N ARG A 21 -60.47 101.48 175.44
CA ARG A 21 -61.55 100.60 174.97
C ARG A 21 -62.77 101.49 174.80
N GLY A 22 -63.18 101.70 173.56
CA GLY A 22 -64.24 102.65 173.17
C GLY A 22 -65.47 102.58 174.06
N PHE A 23 -65.90 103.74 174.57
CA PHE A 23 -67.15 103.91 175.29
C PHE A 23 -68.32 103.41 174.42
N ALA A 24 -69.15 102.50 174.95
CA ALA A 24 -70.28 101.95 174.22
C ALA A 24 -71.29 103.07 173.84
N THR A 25 -71.66 103.12 172.56
CA THR A 25 -72.58 104.13 172.02
C THR A 25 -74.00 103.55 171.95
N VAL A 26 -74.95 104.13 172.68
CA VAL A 26 -76.38 103.75 172.58
C VAL A 26 -77.08 104.85 171.78
N MET A 27 -77.65 104.50 170.62
CA MET A 27 -78.45 105.31 169.67
C MET A 27 -78.58 106.80 170.03
N ARG A 28 -77.45 107.53 169.83
CA ARG A 28 -77.21 108.97 169.98
C ARG A 28 -76.58 109.45 171.31
N GLY A 29 -75.45 108.85 171.71
CA GLY A 29 -74.49 109.38 172.70
C GLY A 29 -73.59 108.33 173.37
N TYR A 30 -72.50 108.77 174.02
CA TYR A 30 -71.68 107.92 174.90
C TYR A 30 -72.40 107.67 176.23
N ASP A 31 -72.25 106.48 176.82
CA ASP A 31 -72.86 106.13 178.11
C ASP A 31 -72.31 107.01 179.26
N LYS A 32 -73.14 107.92 179.78
CA LYS A 32 -72.78 108.88 180.82
C LYS A 32 -72.23 108.21 182.09
N ARG A 33 -72.76 107.05 182.48
CA ARG A 33 -72.29 106.35 183.70
C ARG A 33 -70.85 105.85 183.55
N ALA A 34 -70.53 105.29 182.39
CA ALA A 34 -69.17 104.82 182.10
C ALA A 34 -68.14 105.96 182.07
N VAL A 35 -68.55 107.16 181.66
CA VAL A 35 -67.67 108.34 181.66
C VAL A 35 -67.47 108.89 183.08
N ASP A 36 -68.54 108.99 183.88
CA ASP A 36 -68.44 109.49 185.26
C ASP A 36 -67.56 108.59 186.15
N ASP A 37 -67.65 107.26 185.98
CA ASP A 37 -66.79 106.31 186.70
C ASP A 37 -65.31 106.42 186.28
N TYR A 38 -65.03 106.65 184.99
CA TYR A 38 -63.66 106.84 184.48
C TYR A 38 -63.02 108.15 184.95
N ILE A 39 -63.79 109.25 185.00
CA ILE A 39 -63.30 110.52 185.55
C ILE A 39 -62.94 110.35 187.03
N ARG A 40 -63.76 109.63 187.80
CA ARG A 40 -63.52 109.39 189.22
C ARG A 40 -62.27 108.54 189.47
N ASP A 41 -61.97 107.56 188.60
CA ASP A 41 -60.74 106.78 188.67
C ASP A 41 -59.48 107.61 188.30
N MET A 42 -59.55 108.45 187.27
CA MET A 42 -58.45 109.36 186.91
C MET A 42 -58.12 110.37 188.02
N GLU A 43 -59.13 110.90 188.73
CA GLU A 43 -58.90 111.79 189.86
C GLU A 43 -58.18 111.07 191.02
N GLN A 44 -58.49 109.79 191.27
CA GLN A 44 -57.78 108.98 192.26
C GLN A 44 -56.32 108.75 191.86
N GLN A 45 -56.04 108.41 190.59
CA GLN A 45 -54.68 108.21 190.10
C GLN A 45 -53.82 109.49 190.18
N LEU A 46 -54.41 110.66 189.88
CA LEU A 46 -53.71 111.95 189.99
C LEU A 46 -53.31 112.27 191.44
N SER A 47 -54.17 111.93 192.40
CA SER A 47 -53.89 112.15 193.82
C SER A 47 -52.73 111.27 194.33
N ALA A 48 -52.67 110.01 193.89
CA ALA A 48 -51.60 109.08 194.22
C ALA A 48 -50.24 109.51 193.61
N ALA A 49 -50.23 110.01 192.37
CA ALA A 49 -49.02 110.50 191.70
C ALA A 49 -48.42 111.72 192.43
N LYS A 50 -49.26 112.66 192.90
CA LYS A 50 -48.81 113.83 193.66
C LYS A 50 -48.15 113.48 194.99
N GLN A 51 -48.59 112.41 195.66
CA GLN A 51 -47.95 111.94 196.89
C GLN A 51 -46.55 111.37 196.63
N ARG A 52 -46.37 110.59 195.55
CA ARG A 52 -45.06 110.05 195.15
C ARG A 52 -44.05 111.15 194.84
N TYR A 53 -44.46 112.22 194.15
CA TYR A 53 -43.57 113.34 193.83
C TYR A 53 -43.02 114.04 195.09
N ARG A 54 -43.85 114.23 196.11
CA ARG A 54 -43.41 114.85 197.38
C ARG A 54 -42.42 113.98 198.15
N GLN A 55 -42.51 112.66 198.02
CA GLN A 55 -41.58 111.75 198.68
C GLN A 55 -40.19 111.81 198.03
N VAL A 56 -40.12 111.79 196.70
CA VAL A 56 -38.86 111.91 195.94
C VAL A 56 -38.15 113.25 196.22
N GLN A 57 -38.91 114.34 196.36
CA GLN A 57 -38.31 115.64 196.70
C GLN A 57 -37.58 115.65 198.05
N ARG A 58 -38.08 114.90 199.05
CA ARG A 58 -37.42 114.83 200.37
C ARG A 58 -36.10 114.07 200.32
N GLU A 59 -36.04 113.00 199.54
CA GLU A 59 -34.81 112.20 199.37
C GLU A 59 -33.71 113.00 198.67
N LEU A 60 -34.05 113.81 197.67
CA LEU A 60 -33.08 114.65 196.98
C LEU A 60 -32.49 115.73 197.89
N THR A 61 -33.32 116.28 198.79
CA THR A 61 -32.88 117.29 199.76
C THR A 61 -31.91 116.70 200.78
N ALA A 62 -32.09 115.42 201.16
CA ALA A 62 -31.18 114.73 202.08
C ALA A 62 -29.82 114.38 201.46
N ALA A 63 -29.75 114.16 200.14
CA ALA A 63 -28.48 113.83 199.46
C ALA A 63 -27.52 115.03 199.37
N ASN A 64 -28.04 116.26 199.30
CA ASN A 64 -27.20 117.45 199.11
C ASN A 64 -26.40 117.89 200.36
N LEU A 65 -26.76 117.44 201.57
CA LEU A 65 -26.03 117.78 202.80
C LEU A 65 -24.79 116.90 203.07
N ARG A 66 -24.47 115.92 202.22
CA ARG A 66 -23.32 115.00 202.41
C ARG A 66 -22.02 115.40 201.71
N ASN A 67 -21.96 116.56 201.03
CA ASN A 67 -20.88 116.89 200.09
C ASN A 67 -19.86 117.97 200.52
N ASP A 68 -19.72 118.30 201.82
CA ASP A 68 -18.90 119.46 202.25
C ASP A 68 -17.60 119.17 203.06
N ASP A 69 -16.98 117.99 202.97
CA ASP A 69 -15.62 117.78 203.53
C ASP A 69 -14.67 117.13 202.51
N THR A 70 -13.62 117.85 202.08
CA THR A 70 -12.62 117.35 201.10
C THR A 70 -11.17 117.63 201.52
N ASP A 71 -10.32 116.60 201.45
CA ASP A 71 -8.84 116.66 201.52
C ASP A 71 -8.24 115.82 200.37
N PHE A 72 -7.36 116.41 199.53
CA PHE A 72 -7.05 115.94 198.17
C PHE A 72 -5.72 115.18 197.93
N SER A 73 -4.91 114.83 198.95
CA SER A 73 -3.58 114.20 198.70
C SER A 73 -3.60 112.69 198.39
N LYS A 74 -4.70 111.98 198.72
CA LYS A 74 -4.81 110.51 198.54
C LYS A 74 -5.24 110.07 197.14
N LEU A 75 -5.73 110.98 196.30
CA LEU A 75 -6.22 110.66 194.94
C LEU A 75 -5.10 110.37 193.94
N GLY A 76 -3.95 111.06 194.02
CA GLY A 76 -2.87 110.95 193.02
C GLY A 76 -2.15 109.59 193.00
N ALA A 77 -1.96 108.94 194.16
CA ALA A 77 -1.34 107.62 194.23
C ALA A 77 -2.27 106.50 193.72
N HIS A 78 -3.58 106.65 193.96
CA HIS A 78 -4.59 105.70 193.47
C HIS A 78 -4.76 105.79 191.94
N THR A 79 -4.75 107.01 191.37
CA THR A 79 -4.84 107.20 189.91
C THR A 79 -3.62 106.66 189.16
N ALA A 80 -2.40 106.80 189.70
CA ALA A 80 -1.19 106.25 189.08
C ALA A 80 -1.18 104.71 189.09
N SER A 81 -1.68 104.08 190.16
CA SER A 81 -1.85 102.62 190.25
C SER A 81 -2.92 102.11 189.27
N LEU A 82 -4.07 102.79 189.18
CA LEU A 82 -5.13 102.49 188.22
C LEU A 82 -4.65 102.61 186.77
N LEU A 83 -3.90 103.66 186.45
CA LEU A 83 -3.31 103.84 185.11
C LEU A 83 -2.30 102.73 184.78
N LYS A 84 -1.47 102.32 185.74
CA LYS A 84 -0.51 101.22 185.52
C LYS A 84 -1.19 99.87 185.33
N VAL A 85 -2.26 99.60 186.08
CA VAL A 85 -3.10 98.40 185.90
C VAL A 85 -3.85 98.45 184.56
N ALA A 86 -4.36 99.62 184.16
CA ALA A 86 -5.00 99.81 182.87
C ALA A 86 -4.01 99.69 181.70
N GLU A 87 -2.78 100.18 181.84
CA GLU A 87 -1.72 100.04 180.85
C GLU A 87 -1.28 98.57 180.71
N SER A 88 -1.10 97.85 181.81
CA SER A 88 -0.85 96.40 181.74
C SER A 88 -2.03 95.64 181.15
N GLN A 89 -3.27 96.00 181.49
CA GLN A 89 -4.47 95.39 180.90
C GLN A 89 -4.60 95.71 179.40
N ALA A 90 -4.26 96.92 178.97
CA ALA A 90 -4.25 97.32 177.57
C ALA A 90 -3.14 96.58 176.80
N ALA A 91 -1.93 96.49 177.36
CA ALA A 91 -0.84 95.70 176.79
C ALA A 91 -1.20 94.21 176.70
N ASP A 92 -1.84 93.65 177.73
CA ASP A 92 -2.35 92.28 177.74
C ASP A 92 -3.46 92.09 176.70
N LEU A 93 -4.36 93.07 176.52
CA LEU A 93 -5.40 93.02 175.49
C LEU A 93 -4.81 93.12 174.09
N VAL A 94 -3.82 93.98 173.86
CA VAL A 94 -3.11 94.08 172.57
C VAL A 94 -2.36 92.79 172.29
N THR A 95 -1.69 92.22 173.28
CA THR A 95 -0.99 90.93 173.13
C THR A 95 -1.98 89.80 172.86
N LYS A 96 -3.12 89.75 173.56
CA LYS A 96 -4.19 88.78 173.28
C LYS A 96 -4.79 88.98 171.90
N ALA A 97 -5.02 90.21 171.47
CA ALA A 97 -5.54 90.52 170.14
C ALA A 97 -4.53 90.15 169.05
N GLN A 98 -3.24 90.38 169.26
CA GLN A 98 -2.16 89.96 168.35
C GLN A 98 -2.10 88.44 168.27
N ILE A 99 -2.11 87.72 169.40
CA ILE A 99 -2.14 86.25 169.42
C ILE A 99 -3.41 85.73 168.72
N GLN A 100 -4.57 86.35 168.93
CA GLN A 100 -5.81 85.97 168.26
C GLN A 100 -5.78 86.27 166.75
N ALA A 101 -5.18 87.39 166.34
CA ALA A 101 -5.01 87.75 164.94
C ALA A 101 -4.03 86.81 164.24
N ASP A 102 -2.91 86.46 164.89
CA ASP A 102 -1.94 85.49 164.39
C ASP A 102 -2.54 84.09 164.33
N ALA A 103 -3.33 83.70 165.33
CA ALA A 103 -4.09 82.45 165.31
C ALA A 103 -5.09 82.44 164.14
N LEU A 104 -5.88 83.50 163.96
CA LEU A 104 -6.82 83.63 162.85
C LEU A 104 -6.12 83.65 161.48
N LEU A 105 -4.99 84.33 161.35
CA LEU A 105 -4.19 84.34 160.12
C LEU A 105 -3.55 82.97 159.84
N SER A 106 -3.08 82.28 160.88
CA SER A 106 -2.57 80.91 160.75
C SER A 106 -3.68 79.96 160.30
N GLU A 107 -4.87 80.05 160.91
CA GLU A 107 -6.05 79.27 160.53
C GLU A 107 -6.50 79.58 159.10
N ALA A 108 -6.58 80.86 158.72
CA ALA A 108 -6.93 81.26 157.35
C ALA A 108 -5.89 80.79 156.33
N ARG A 109 -4.59 80.82 156.67
CA ARG A 109 -3.52 80.28 155.82
C ARG A 109 -3.62 78.76 155.68
N GLU A 110 -3.90 78.05 156.76
CA GLU A 110 -4.14 76.60 156.74
C GLU A 110 -5.37 76.25 155.90
N GLN A 111 -6.49 76.97 156.07
CA GLN A 111 -7.69 76.79 155.26
C GLN A 111 -7.42 77.07 153.78
N ALA A 112 -6.73 78.17 153.44
CA ALA A 112 -6.36 78.48 152.07
C ALA A 112 -5.41 77.42 151.46
N ALA A 113 -4.47 76.89 152.24
CA ALA A 113 -3.59 75.81 151.81
C ALA A 113 -4.36 74.50 151.58
N ARG A 114 -5.34 74.17 152.43
CA ARG A 114 -6.24 73.02 152.25
C ARG A 114 -7.04 73.14 150.97
N VAL A 115 -7.72 74.28 150.77
CA VAL A 115 -8.50 74.53 149.54
C VAL A 115 -7.62 74.47 148.30
N ARG A 116 -6.41 75.06 148.31
CA ARG A 116 -5.48 74.97 147.17
C ARG A 116 -5.08 73.53 146.86
N LEU A 117 -4.74 72.74 147.89
CA LEU A 117 -4.38 71.34 147.72
C LEU A 117 -5.56 70.51 147.20
N GLU A 118 -6.79 70.80 147.67
CA GLU A 118 -8.02 70.19 147.17
C GLU A 118 -8.25 70.54 145.70
N MET A 119 -8.19 71.83 145.33
CA MET A 119 -8.34 72.26 143.94
C MET A 119 -7.25 71.70 143.02
N GLU A 120 -6.00 71.62 143.47
CA GLU A 120 -4.90 70.99 142.71
C GLU A 120 -5.13 69.48 142.53
N ARG A 121 -5.65 68.79 143.55
CA ARG A 121 -6.03 67.39 143.45
C ARG A 121 -7.20 67.20 142.48
N GLU A 122 -8.24 68.02 142.58
CA GLU A 122 -9.38 68.00 141.68
C GLU A 122 -8.98 68.30 140.23
N ALA A 123 -8.15 69.33 140.01
CA ALA A 123 -7.63 69.66 138.68
C ALA A 123 -6.76 68.54 138.10
N ASN A 124 -5.89 67.94 138.93
CA ASN A 124 -5.10 66.78 138.51
C ASN A 124 -5.99 65.58 138.20
N ASN A 125 -7.01 65.32 139.01
CA ASN A 125 -7.99 64.27 138.79
C ASN A 125 -8.73 64.51 137.47
N HIS A 126 -9.23 65.71 137.20
CA HIS A 126 -9.87 66.07 135.93
C HIS A 126 -8.93 65.94 134.75
N ARG A 127 -7.65 66.29 134.90
CA ARG A 127 -6.64 66.12 133.85
C ARG A 127 -6.36 64.64 133.59
N THR A 128 -6.25 63.82 134.63
CA THR A 128 -6.04 62.37 134.47
C THR A 128 -7.26 61.71 133.85
N THR A 129 -8.48 62.04 134.30
CA THR A 129 -9.71 61.50 133.71
C THR A 129 -9.86 61.96 132.26
N GLY A 130 -9.59 63.22 131.94
CA GLY A 130 -9.64 63.71 130.57
C GLY A 130 -8.62 63.03 129.65
N ILE A 131 -7.40 62.75 130.15
CA ILE A 131 -6.41 61.97 129.39
C ILE A 131 -6.87 60.52 129.19
N GLU A 132 -7.48 59.90 130.20
CA GLU A 132 -8.03 58.55 130.11
C GLU A 132 -9.20 58.48 129.12
N GLU A 133 -10.10 59.45 129.14
CA GLU A 133 -11.20 59.59 128.18
C GLU A 133 -10.70 59.79 126.75
N LEU A 134 -9.69 60.64 126.53
CA LEU A 134 -9.08 60.83 125.21
C LEU A 134 -8.35 59.57 124.72
N LYS A 135 -7.68 58.84 125.62
CA LYS A 135 -7.06 57.54 125.28
C LYS A 135 -8.13 56.51 124.92
N ALA A 136 -9.24 56.45 125.67
CA ALA A 136 -10.36 55.56 125.37
C ALA A 136 -11.00 55.91 124.02
N LEU A 137 -11.25 57.20 123.75
CA LEU A 137 -11.78 57.65 122.46
C LEU A 137 -10.83 57.33 121.31
N ARG A 138 -9.53 57.53 121.49
CA ARG A 138 -8.52 57.18 120.48
C ARG A 138 -8.49 55.67 120.22
N ALA A 139 -8.49 54.85 121.27
CA ALA A 139 -8.50 53.39 121.13
C ALA A 139 -9.78 52.91 120.43
N GLU A 140 -10.93 53.54 120.72
CA GLU A 140 -12.19 53.25 120.05
C GLU A 140 -12.17 53.66 118.58
N LEU A 141 -11.64 54.85 118.25
CA LEU A 141 -11.48 55.30 116.87
C LEU A 141 -10.52 54.40 116.07
N GLU A 142 -9.39 54.00 116.68
CA GLU A 142 -8.44 53.05 116.08
C GLU A 142 -9.15 51.70 115.81
N ARG A 143 -9.95 51.20 116.76
CA ARG A 143 -10.75 49.98 116.60
C ARG A 143 -11.78 50.11 115.48
N GLN A 144 -12.51 51.22 115.41
CA GLN A 144 -13.50 51.49 114.36
C GLN A 144 -12.85 51.57 112.99
N SER A 145 -11.76 52.34 112.85
CA SER A 145 -11.03 52.46 111.59
C SER A 145 -10.46 51.12 111.12
N HIS A 146 -9.96 50.30 112.04
CA HIS A 146 -9.49 48.96 111.69
C HIS A 146 -10.64 48.06 111.25
N ALA A 147 -11.78 48.09 111.95
CA ALA A 147 -12.96 47.33 111.57
C ALA A 147 -13.51 47.74 110.20
N GLU A 148 -13.55 49.05 109.90
CA GLU A 148 -13.97 49.57 108.59
C GLU A 148 -12.99 49.17 107.48
N LEU A 149 -11.68 49.23 107.73
CA LEU A 149 -10.66 48.80 106.77
C LEU A 149 -10.75 47.29 106.49
N GLU A 150 -10.95 46.46 107.51
CA GLU A 150 -11.14 45.03 107.33
C GLU A 150 -12.45 44.72 106.60
N ALA A 151 -13.55 45.41 106.92
CA ALA A 151 -14.81 45.28 106.19
C ALA A 151 -14.64 45.67 104.70
N ALA A 152 -13.98 46.78 104.41
CA ALA A 152 -13.70 47.22 103.04
C ALA A 152 -12.77 46.24 102.29
N ARG A 153 -11.80 45.63 102.98
CA ARG A 153 -10.93 44.58 102.40
C ARG A 153 -11.71 43.33 102.04
N ILE A 154 -12.58 42.86 102.94
CA ILE A 154 -13.45 41.71 102.71
C ILE A 154 -14.41 41.98 101.54
N GLU A 155 -15.01 43.17 101.48
CA GLU A 155 -15.89 43.56 100.38
C GLU A 155 -15.13 43.62 99.04
N ALA A 156 -13.94 44.24 99.01
CA ALA A 156 -13.11 44.30 97.81
C ALA A 156 -12.64 42.91 97.34
N GLN A 157 -12.31 42.01 98.27
CA GLN A 157 -12.00 40.61 97.95
C GLN A 157 -13.23 39.88 97.39
N GLY A 158 -14.40 40.05 98.02
CA GLY A 158 -15.66 39.47 97.53
C GLY A 158 -16.01 39.94 96.12
N LEU A 159 -15.81 41.23 95.82
CA LEU A 159 -16.01 41.78 94.48
C LEU A 159 -15.02 41.20 93.46
N ARG A 160 -13.75 41.03 93.82
CA ARG A 160 -12.75 40.39 92.95
C ARG A 160 -13.09 38.93 92.67
N ASP A 161 -13.44 38.17 93.71
CA ASP A 161 -13.83 36.77 93.56
C ASP A 161 -15.10 36.63 92.71
N ALA A 162 -16.07 37.53 92.87
CA ALA A 162 -17.28 37.58 92.04
C ALA A 162 -16.94 37.92 90.58
N ALA A 163 -16.05 38.89 90.35
CA ALA A 163 -15.59 39.26 89.01
C ALA A 163 -14.81 38.13 88.34
N ASP A 164 -13.94 37.43 89.06
CA ASP A 164 -13.19 36.28 88.54
C ASP A 164 -14.09 35.09 88.23
N LYS A 165 -15.08 34.80 89.08
CA LYS A 165 -16.11 33.79 88.79
C LYS A 165 -16.91 34.17 87.55
N HIS A 166 -17.34 35.43 87.44
CA HIS A 166 -18.08 35.89 86.27
C HIS A 166 -17.23 35.81 84.99
N ARG A 167 -15.96 36.23 85.03
CA ARG A 167 -15.01 36.08 83.93
C ARG A 167 -14.86 34.63 83.52
N ALA A 168 -14.67 33.72 84.47
CA ALA A 168 -14.56 32.28 84.20
C ALA A 168 -15.84 31.72 83.57
N MET A 169 -17.02 32.12 84.06
CA MET A 169 -18.30 31.74 83.46
C MET A 169 -18.46 32.23 82.02
N VAL A 170 -18.11 33.50 81.74
CA VAL A 170 -18.18 34.07 80.39
C VAL A 170 -17.21 33.36 79.45
N LEU A 171 -15.98 33.08 79.89
CA LEU A 171 -15.01 32.34 79.10
C LEU A 171 -15.47 30.90 78.81
N ALA A 172 -16.01 30.20 79.81
CA ALA A 172 -16.56 28.85 79.63
C ALA A 172 -17.77 28.85 78.67
N ALA A 173 -18.67 29.83 78.79
CA ALA A 173 -19.80 29.98 77.88
C ALA A 173 -19.35 30.28 76.45
N ALA A 174 -18.36 31.17 76.28
CA ALA A 174 -17.79 31.50 74.97
C ALA A 174 -17.08 30.29 74.34
N GLN A 175 -16.36 29.49 75.13
CA GLN A 175 -15.74 28.24 74.68
C GLN A 175 -16.81 27.23 74.24
N GLN A 176 -17.83 27.01 75.06
CA GLN A 176 -18.93 26.09 74.71
C GLN A 176 -19.68 26.53 73.44
N GLN A 177 -19.88 27.84 73.25
CA GLN A 177 -20.46 28.38 72.02
C GLN A 177 -19.52 28.17 70.82
N ALA A 178 -18.22 28.40 70.96
CA ALA A 178 -17.24 28.18 69.90
C ALA A 178 -17.19 26.70 69.50
N ASP A 179 -17.15 25.79 70.48
CA ASP A 179 -17.18 24.34 70.26
C ASP A 179 -18.48 23.92 69.56
N GLY A 180 -19.63 24.45 69.99
CA GLY A 180 -20.92 24.20 69.33
C GLY A 180 -20.96 24.67 67.87
N ILE A 181 -20.35 25.83 67.57
CA ILE A 181 -20.23 26.31 66.18
C ILE A 181 -19.31 25.39 65.36
N LEU A 182 -18.18 24.95 65.93
CA LEU A 182 -17.25 24.06 65.26
C LEU A 182 -17.88 22.68 65.01
N GLU A 183 -18.61 22.12 65.97
CA GLU A 183 -19.35 20.87 65.81
C GLU A 183 -20.46 20.99 64.77
N ALA A 184 -21.25 22.08 64.80
CA ALA A 184 -22.26 22.33 63.79
C ALA A 184 -21.65 22.47 62.39
N ALA A 185 -20.54 23.20 62.25
CA ALA A 185 -19.83 23.33 60.98
C ALA A 185 -19.26 21.99 60.49
N ARG A 186 -18.72 21.16 61.39
CA ARG A 186 -18.26 19.80 61.06
C ARG A 186 -19.41 18.90 60.61
N ALA A 187 -20.56 18.94 61.29
CA ALA A 187 -21.74 18.18 60.92
C ALA A 187 -22.29 18.62 59.55
N GLN A 188 -22.35 19.92 59.28
CA GLN A 188 -22.74 20.46 57.97
C GLN A 188 -21.77 20.05 56.86
N ALA A 189 -20.45 20.13 57.11
CA ALA A 189 -19.44 19.68 56.16
C ALA A 189 -19.58 18.18 55.85
N ALA A 190 -19.76 17.35 56.88
CA ALA A 190 -19.99 15.91 56.72
C ALA A 190 -21.26 15.63 55.91
N HIS A 191 -22.35 16.35 56.17
CA HIS A 191 -23.60 16.23 55.41
C HIS A 191 -23.41 16.62 53.94
N ILE A 192 -22.69 17.70 53.65
CA ILE A 192 -22.39 18.12 52.26
C ILE A 192 -21.57 17.04 51.55
N ILE A 193 -20.56 16.48 52.21
CA ILE A 193 -19.74 15.40 51.65
C ILE A 193 -20.60 14.18 51.34
N GLN A 194 -21.44 13.72 52.28
CA GLN A 194 -22.33 12.59 52.07
C GLN A 194 -23.35 12.84 50.94
N ALA A 195 -23.92 14.03 50.87
CA ALA A 195 -24.84 14.40 49.79
C ALA A 195 -24.14 14.43 48.41
N ALA A 196 -22.89 14.92 48.37
CA ALA A 196 -22.07 14.92 47.16
C ALA A 196 -21.69 13.49 46.73
N GLU A 197 -21.28 12.64 47.67
CA GLU A 197 -20.99 11.22 47.42
C GLU A 197 -22.23 10.47 46.90
N HIS A 198 -23.39 10.70 47.52
CA HIS A 198 -24.64 10.10 47.07
C HIS A 198 -25.02 10.55 45.65
N SER A 199 -24.91 11.86 45.36
CA SER A 199 -25.19 12.41 44.04
C SER A 199 -24.22 11.89 42.98
N ALA A 200 -22.93 11.76 43.33
CA ALA A 200 -21.92 11.17 42.47
C ALA A 200 -22.22 9.68 42.18
N ALA A 201 -22.61 8.90 43.19
CA ALA A 201 -23.01 7.51 43.02
C ALA A 201 -24.27 7.34 42.16
N GLN A 202 -25.25 8.23 42.30
CA GLN A 202 -26.44 8.25 41.43
C GLN A 202 -26.08 8.59 39.99
N LEU A 203 -25.17 9.55 39.77
CA LEU A 203 -24.71 9.90 38.43
C LEU A 203 -23.94 8.76 37.77
N THR A 204 -23.06 8.08 38.51
CA THR A 204 -22.33 6.93 37.98
C THR A 204 -23.28 5.78 37.64
N ASP A 205 -24.22 5.41 38.51
CA ASP A 205 -25.24 4.39 38.22
C ASP A 205 -26.13 4.77 37.04
N ARG A 206 -26.52 6.05 36.90
CA ARG A 206 -27.26 6.52 35.74
C ARG A 206 -26.46 6.37 34.45
N THR A 207 -25.22 6.85 34.43
CA THR A 207 -24.36 6.75 33.24
C THR A 207 -24.03 5.30 32.88
N THR A 208 -23.81 4.41 33.85
CA THR A 208 -23.58 3.00 33.55
C THR A 208 -24.82 2.35 32.95
N ARG A 209 -26.03 2.64 33.45
CA ARG A 209 -27.29 2.17 32.87
C ARG A 209 -27.53 2.72 31.46
N GLU A 210 -27.34 4.02 31.25
CA GLU A 210 -27.49 4.64 29.92
C GLU A 210 -26.48 4.08 28.92
N THR A 211 -25.21 3.87 29.33
CA THR A 211 -24.21 3.24 28.45
C THR A 211 -24.50 1.76 28.20
N ALA A 212 -25.06 1.03 29.15
CA ALA A 212 -25.49 -0.35 28.95
C ALA A 212 -26.68 -0.44 27.98
N ALA A 213 -27.67 0.46 28.12
CA ALA A 213 -28.80 0.57 27.21
C ALA A 213 -28.35 0.89 25.78
N LEU A 214 -27.49 1.91 25.61
CA LEU A 214 -26.91 2.25 24.29
C LEU A 214 -26.12 1.08 23.68
N ARG A 215 -25.37 0.33 24.49
CA ARG A 215 -24.67 -0.87 24.01
C ARG A 215 -25.64 -1.98 23.59
N ALA A 216 -26.74 -2.17 24.32
CA ALA A 216 -27.77 -3.14 23.96
C ALA A 216 -28.49 -2.74 22.66
N ASP A 217 -28.87 -1.48 22.51
CA ASP A 217 -29.53 -0.95 21.31
C ASP A 217 -28.62 -1.05 20.08
N THR A 218 -27.34 -0.67 20.22
CA THR A 218 -26.36 -0.81 19.13
C THR A 218 -26.10 -2.27 18.77
N ALA A 219 -26.03 -3.18 19.75
CA ALA A 219 -25.92 -4.61 19.49
C ALA A 219 -27.15 -5.14 18.73
N ALA A 220 -28.36 -4.76 19.15
CA ALA A 220 -29.60 -5.13 18.48
C ALA A 220 -29.65 -4.61 17.03
N PHE A 221 -29.30 -3.33 16.81
CA PHE A 221 -29.22 -2.74 15.47
C PHE A 221 -28.20 -3.48 14.58
N VAL A 222 -27.01 -3.80 15.11
CA VAL A 222 -26.00 -4.56 14.36
C VAL A 222 -26.51 -5.97 14.01
N THR A 223 -27.20 -6.64 14.93
CA THR A 223 -27.81 -7.95 14.62
C THR A 223 -28.89 -7.84 13.55
N GLU A 224 -29.75 -6.83 13.62
CA GLU A 224 -30.78 -6.57 12.61
C GLU A 224 -30.15 -6.33 11.23
N GLN A 225 -29.17 -5.42 11.14
CA GLN A 225 -28.46 -5.14 9.89
C GLN A 225 -27.75 -6.37 9.34
N ARG A 226 -27.14 -7.20 10.20
CA ARG A 226 -26.52 -8.47 9.77
C ARG A 226 -27.56 -9.43 9.21
N THR A 227 -28.69 -9.62 9.88
CA THR A 227 -29.75 -10.51 9.40
C THR A 227 -30.35 -10.01 8.07
N ALA A 228 -30.53 -8.70 7.91
CA ALA A 228 -30.99 -8.10 6.66
C ALA A 228 -29.96 -8.30 5.53
N ALA A 229 -28.67 -8.09 5.80
CA ALA A 229 -27.60 -8.33 4.83
C ALA A 229 -27.50 -9.80 4.41
N GLU A 230 -27.63 -10.73 5.36
CA GLU A 230 -27.65 -12.18 5.09
C GLU A 230 -28.89 -12.57 4.25
N ALA A 231 -30.06 -12.00 4.54
CA ALA A 231 -31.27 -12.21 3.76
C ALA A 231 -31.11 -11.70 2.31
N HIS A 232 -30.62 -10.48 2.12
CA HIS A 232 -30.36 -9.90 0.80
C HIS A 232 -29.30 -10.70 0.01
N ALA A 233 -28.25 -11.18 0.68
CA ALA A 233 -27.26 -12.05 0.04
C ALA A 233 -27.86 -13.39 -0.42
N ASN A 234 -28.75 -13.98 0.37
CA ASN A 234 -29.46 -15.20 -0.01
C ASN A 234 -30.44 -14.95 -1.16
N GLU A 235 -31.14 -13.83 -1.17
CA GLU A 235 -32.00 -13.41 -2.29
C GLU A 235 -31.20 -13.23 -3.58
N LEU A 236 -30.06 -12.53 -3.52
CA LEU A 236 -29.17 -12.38 -4.68
C LEU A 236 -28.64 -13.73 -5.18
N ARG A 237 -28.28 -14.64 -4.28
CA ARG A 237 -27.85 -16.00 -4.66
C ARG A 237 -28.97 -16.79 -5.33
N ASN A 238 -30.20 -16.69 -4.83
CA ASN A 238 -31.34 -17.40 -5.38
C ASN A 238 -31.73 -16.86 -6.77
N THR A 239 -31.76 -15.54 -6.93
CA THR A 239 -32.05 -14.88 -8.21
C THR A 239 -30.98 -15.20 -9.25
N THR A 240 -29.70 -15.05 -8.90
CA THR A 240 -28.59 -15.40 -9.81
C THR A 240 -28.57 -16.89 -10.16
N ALA A 241 -28.85 -17.79 -9.22
CA ALA A 241 -28.98 -19.22 -9.50
C ALA A 241 -30.14 -19.51 -10.46
N ALA A 242 -31.29 -18.84 -10.29
CA ALA A 242 -32.44 -18.96 -11.17
C ALA A 242 -32.14 -18.43 -12.59
N GLU A 243 -31.48 -17.28 -12.70
CA GLU A 243 -31.06 -16.70 -13.98
C GLU A 243 -30.06 -17.60 -14.73
N VAL A 244 -29.06 -18.16 -14.03
CA VAL A 244 -28.11 -19.12 -14.61
C VAL A 244 -28.83 -20.39 -15.07
N ALA A 245 -29.79 -20.90 -14.29
CA ALA A 245 -30.59 -22.05 -14.69
C ALA A 245 -31.44 -21.74 -15.93
N ALA A 246 -32.05 -20.55 -16.00
CA ALA A 246 -32.81 -20.09 -17.15
C ALA A 246 -31.93 -19.97 -18.40
N GLN A 247 -30.76 -19.35 -18.32
CA GLN A 247 -29.80 -19.24 -19.42
C GLN A 247 -29.31 -20.61 -19.91
N ARG A 248 -29.03 -21.54 -18.99
CA ARG A 248 -28.65 -22.93 -19.36
C ARG A 248 -29.79 -23.63 -20.11
N ASN A 249 -31.03 -23.49 -19.65
CA ASN A 249 -32.19 -24.06 -20.32
C ASN A 249 -32.41 -23.44 -21.70
N GLN A 250 -32.26 -22.12 -21.83
CA GLN A 250 -32.32 -21.42 -23.11
C GLN A 250 -31.24 -21.93 -24.08
N SER A 251 -29.98 -21.98 -23.65
CA SER A 251 -28.88 -22.46 -24.48
C SER A 251 -29.08 -23.92 -24.90
N ASN A 252 -29.56 -24.78 -24.01
CA ASN A 252 -29.90 -26.16 -24.35
C ASN A 252 -31.01 -26.25 -25.39
N ALA A 253 -32.06 -25.42 -25.28
CA ALA A 253 -33.14 -25.35 -26.25
C ALA A 253 -32.65 -24.83 -27.62
N GLU A 254 -31.79 -23.81 -27.64
CA GLU A 254 -31.16 -23.29 -28.86
C GLU A 254 -30.26 -24.35 -29.52
N LEU A 255 -29.46 -25.09 -28.74
CA LEU A 255 -28.64 -26.21 -29.24
C LEU A 255 -29.50 -27.33 -29.80
N GLN A 256 -30.61 -27.68 -29.16
CA GLN A 256 -31.57 -28.67 -29.66
C GLN A 256 -32.21 -28.20 -30.98
N ALA A 257 -32.62 -26.93 -31.05
CA ALA A 257 -33.18 -26.34 -32.26
C ALA A 257 -32.17 -26.31 -33.41
N LEU A 258 -30.90 -25.95 -33.14
CA LEU A 258 -29.83 -25.99 -34.13
C LEU A 258 -29.58 -27.42 -34.62
N ARG A 259 -29.51 -28.39 -33.72
CA ARG A 259 -29.37 -29.81 -34.07
C ARG A 259 -30.52 -30.29 -34.96
N ALA A 260 -31.76 -29.95 -34.61
CA ALA A 260 -32.93 -30.29 -35.42
C ALA A 260 -32.82 -29.69 -36.84
N ARG A 261 -32.48 -28.40 -36.96
CA ARG A 261 -32.24 -27.75 -38.27
C ARG A 261 -31.16 -28.45 -39.08
N THR A 262 -30.01 -28.77 -38.47
CA THR A 262 -28.93 -29.47 -39.19
C THR A 262 -29.35 -30.86 -39.65
N VAL A 263 -30.18 -31.56 -38.87
CA VAL A 263 -30.75 -32.86 -39.26
C VAL A 263 -31.72 -32.69 -40.44
N ASP A 264 -32.60 -31.68 -40.40
CA ASP A 264 -33.51 -31.37 -41.51
C ASP A 264 -32.74 -30.97 -42.78
N GLU A 265 -31.68 -30.16 -42.67
CA GLU A 265 -30.80 -29.79 -43.79
C GLU A 265 -30.09 -31.02 -44.38
N LEU A 266 -29.56 -31.92 -43.54
CA LEU A 266 -28.96 -33.17 -43.99
C LEU A 266 -29.97 -34.08 -44.67
N HIS A 267 -31.20 -34.17 -44.15
CA HIS A 267 -32.29 -34.90 -44.81
C HIS A 267 -32.65 -34.26 -46.16
N GLY A 268 -32.71 -32.93 -46.24
CA GLY A 268 -32.95 -32.19 -47.47
C GLY A 268 -31.87 -32.43 -48.52
N LEU A 269 -30.59 -32.30 -48.14
CA LEU A 269 -29.44 -32.59 -49.01
C LEU A 269 -29.45 -34.05 -49.48
N ARG A 270 -29.74 -35.00 -48.57
CA ARG A 270 -29.85 -36.42 -48.94
C ARG A 270 -30.96 -36.63 -49.96
N ALA A 271 -32.16 -36.08 -49.74
CA ALA A 271 -33.27 -36.18 -50.68
C ALA A 271 -32.93 -35.54 -52.04
N GLN A 272 -32.22 -34.41 -52.06
CA GLN A 272 -31.71 -33.78 -53.28
C GLN A 272 -30.74 -34.71 -54.01
N THR A 273 -29.74 -35.27 -53.32
CA THR A 273 -28.79 -36.20 -53.94
C THR A 273 -29.48 -37.47 -54.46
N GLU A 274 -30.47 -38.01 -53.75
CA GLU A 274 -31.26 -39.16 -54.21
C GLU A 274 -32.07 -38.81 -55.47
N ALA A 275 -32.64 -37.60 -55.54
CA ALA A 275 -33.33 -37.10 -56.73
C ALA A 275 -32.39 -36.87 -57.92
N GLU A 276 -31.21 -36.29 -57.70
CA GLU A 276 -30.18 -36.11 -58.74
C GLU A 276 -29.67 -37.46 -59.27
N ILE A 277 -29.42 -38.45 -58.38
CA ILE A 277 -29.06 -39.81 -58.78
C ILE A 277 -30.19 -40.46 -59.59
N ALA A 278 -31.45 -40.29 -59.19
CA ALA A 278 -32.59 -40.79 -59.93
C ALA A 278 -32.70 -40.13 -61.32
N ALA A 279 -32.50 -38.82 -61.40
CA ALA A 279 -32.47 -38.08 -62.67
C ALA A 279 -31.33 -38.56 -63.58
N MET A 280 -30.11 -38.68 -63.06
CA MET A 280 -28.96 -39.22 -63.81
C MET A 280 -29.21 -40.67 -64.30
N ARG A 281 -29.91 -41.50 -63.50
CA ARG A 281 -30.29 -42.85 -63.93
C ARG A 281 -31.35 -42.84 -65.03
N ALA A 282 -32.30 -41.91 -64.98
CA ALA A 282 -33.32 -41.75 -66.01
C ALA A 282 -32.68 -41.30 -67.34
N THR A 283 -31.81 -40.29 -67.31
CA THR A 283 -31.09 -39.83 -68.51
C THR A 283 -30.20 -40.93 -69.08
N ALA A 284 -29.45 -41.64 -68.23
CA ALA A 284 -28.65 -42.78 -68.67
C ALA A 284 -29.52 -43.88 -69.30
N LYS A 285 -30.71 -44.14 -68.75
CA LYS A 285 -31.65 -45.10 -69.35
C LYS A 285 -32.12 -44.63 -70.73
N GLU A 286 -32.52 -43.37 -70.86
CA GLU A 286 -32.91 -42.79 -72.15
C GLU A 286 -31.78 -42.88 -73.19
N GLU A 287 -30.54 -42.57 -72.81
CA GLU A 287 -29.36 -42.73 -73.65
C GLU A 287 -29.14 -44.20 -74.05
N THR A 288 -29.28 -45.15 -73.12
CA THR A 288 -29.15 -46.58 -73.45
C THR A 288 -30.25 -47.08 -74.39
N ASP A 289 -31.49 -46.60 -74.21
CA ASP A 289 -32.60 -46.95 -75.08
C ASP A 289 -32.44 -46.31 -76.47
N ALA A 290 -31.91 -45.09 -76.54
CA ALA A 290 -31.52 -44.43 -77.78
C ALA A 290 -30.40 -45.19 -78.52
N LEU A 291 -29.34 -45.60 -77.82
CA LEU A 291 -28.26 -46.41 -78.38
C LEU A 291 -28.77 -47.77 -78.88
N ARG A 292 -29.67 -48.43 -78.15
CA ARG A 292 -30.31 -49.68 -78.62
C ARG A 292 -31.15 -49.47 -79.87
N ALA A 293 -31.91 -48.38 -79.95
CA ALA A 293 -32.68 -48.03 -81.13
C ALA A 293 -31.76 -47.75 -82.33
N GLN A 294 -30.64 -47.06 -82.12
CA GLN A 294 -29.62 -46.82 -83.14
C GLN A 294 -29.02 -48.14 -83.65
N VAL A 295 -28.58 -49.03 -82.75
CA VAL A 295 -28.04 -50.35 -83.12
C VAL A 295 -29.10 -51.17 -83.87
N ALA A 296 -30.37 -51.13 -83.45
CA ALA A 296 -31.45 -51.81 -84.15
C ALA A 296 -31.66 -51.27 -85.58
N ALA A 297 -31.53 -49.96 -85.78
CA ALA A 297 -31.59 -49.33 -87.09
C ALA A 297 -30.40 -49.72 -87.98
N GLU A 298 -29.18 -49.73 -87.44
CA GLU A 298 -27.97 -50.17 -88.16
C GLU A 298 -28.05 -51.65 -88.55
N VAL A 299 -28.57 -52.52 -87.67
CA VAL A 299 -28.82 -53.94 -87.99
C VAL A 299 -29.87 -54.08 -89.09
N ALA A 300 -30.93 -53.25 -89.10
CA ALA A 300 -31.93 -53.25 -90.17
C ALA A 300 -31.33 -52.78 -91.50
N GLU A 301 -30.46 -51.77 -91.48
CA GLU A 301 -29.73 -51.32 -92.66
C GLU A 301 -28.79 -52.40 -93.21
N LEU A 302 -28.01 -53.06 -92.35
CA LEU A 302 -27.15 -54.18 -92.74
C LEU A 302 -27.94 -55.34 -93.35
N ARG A 303 -29.11 -55.67 -92.79
CA ARG A 303 -30.02 -56.68 -93.39
C ARG A 303 -30.50 -56.28 -94.77
N ASN A 304 -30.88 -55.01 -94.96
CA ASN A 304 -31.30 -54.51 -96.27
C ASN A 304 -30.15 -54.55 -97.27
N ARG A 305 -28.92 -54.19 -96.86
CA ARG A 305 -27.72 -54.26 -97.71
C ARG A 305 -27.43 -55.70 -98.15
N VAL A 306 -27.42 -56.66 -97.22
CA VAL A 306 -27.25 -58.09 -97.53
C VAL A 306 -28.36 -58.59 -98.47
N SER A 307 -29.61 -58.17 -98.27
CA SER A 307 -30.70 -58.53 -99.19
C SER A 307 -30.48 -58.01 -100.61
N HIS A 308 -29.93 -56.81 -100.77
CA HIS A 308 -29.60 -56.24 -102.08
C HIS A 308 -28.42 -56.98 -102.72
N GLU A 309 -27.38 -57.32 -101.95
CA GLU A 309 -26.22 -58.07 -102.45
C GLU A 309 -26.60 -59.50 -102.90
N VAL A 310 -27.49 -60.18 -102.16
CA VAL A 310 -28.02 -61.50 -102.55
C VAL A 310 -28.86 -61.42 -103.84
N ALA A 311 -29.63 -60.35 -104.03
CA ALA A 311 -30.37 -60.13 -105.27
C ALA A 311 -29.41 -59.90 -106.45
N ALA A 312 -28.38 -59.08 -106.28
CA ALA A 312 -27.36 -58.82 -107.30
C ALA A 312 -26.61 -60.10 -107.72
N LEU A 313 -26.20 -60.94 -106.77
CA LEU A 313 -25.56 -62.23 -107.06
C LEU A 313 -26.47 -63.19 -107.85
N ARG A 314 -27.79 -63.13 -107.62
CA ARG A 314 -28.75 -63.98 -108.33
C ARG A 314 -28.95 -63.55 -109.79
N ASP A 315 -28.91 -62.24 -110.05
CA ASP A 315 -28.99 -61.70 -111.42
C ASP A 315 -27.68 -61.95 -112.19
N GLN A 316 -26.53 -61.87 -111.52
CA GLN A 316 -25.23 -62.22 -112.10
C GLN A 316 -25.17 -63.71 -112.53
N ALA A 317 -25.65 -64.64 -111.69
CA ALA A 317 -25.65 -66.08 -112.03
C ALA A 317 -26.57 -66.43 -113.21
N LYS A 318 -27.63 -65.65 -113.48
CA LYS A 318 -28.49 -65.83 -114.67
C LYS A 318 -27.80 -65.38 -115.95
N ALA A 319 -27.09 -64.25 -115.91
CA ALA A 319 -26.35 -63.73 -117.06
C ALA A 319 -25.24 -64.70 -117.51
N GLU A 320 -24.51 -65.29 -116.56
CA GLU A 320 -23.45 -66.27 -116.86
C GLU A 320 -24.00 -67.58 -117.49
N ALA A 321 -25.21 -68.02 -117.09
CA ALA A 321 -25.85 -69.22 -117.66
C ALA A 321 -26.37 -69.04 -119.10
N ASP A 322 -26.68 -67.80 -119.51
CA ASP A 322 -27.08 -67.48 -120.88
C ASP A 322 -25.86 -67.28 -121.80
N GLN A 323 -24.73 -66.83 -121.24
CA GLN A 323 -23.46 -66.69 -121.95
C GLN A 323 -22.85 -68.06 -122.34
N ILE A 324 -22.87 -69.04 -121.43
CA ILE A 324 -22.37 -70.41 -121.71
C ILE A 324 -23.20 -71.11 -122.82
N ARG A 325 -24.50 -70.82 -122.93
CA ARG A 325 -25.36 -71.41 -123.97
C ARG A 325 -25.10 -70.83 -125.37
N ALA A 326 -24.59 -69.61 -125.47
CA ALA A 326 -24.21 -68.99 -126.73
C ALA A 326 -22.83 -69.48 -127.24
N GLU A 327 -21.87 -69.71 -126.35
CA GLU A 327 -20.53 -70.22 -126.69
C GLU A 327 -20.58 -71.65 -127.26
N VAL A 328 -21.40 -72.54 -126.68
CA VAL A 328 -21.55 -73.94 -127.14
C VAL A 328 -22.21 -74.04 -128.53
N ALA A 329 -23.03 -73.06 -128.93
CA ALA A 329 -23.61 -73.01 -130.28
C ALA A 329 -22.57 -72.57 -131.33
N SER A 330 -21.70 -71.62 -130.99
CA SER A 330 -20.59 -71.14 -131.81
C SER A 330 -19.54 -72.23 -132.09
N GLU A 331 -19.16 -73.00 -131.08
CA GLU A 331 -18.14 -74.07 -131.21
C GLU A 331 -18.60 -75.26 -132.09
N ARG A 332 -19.90 -75.52 -132.14
CA ARG A 332 -20.50 -76.58 -132.97
C ARG A 332 -20.53 -76.25 -134.46
N GLU A 333 -20.63 -74.96 -134.80
CA GLU A 333 -20.63 -74.46 -136.17
C GLU A 333 -19.19 -74.36 -136.73
N THR A 334 -18.21 -73.99 -135.89
CA THR A 334 -16.78 -73.96 -136.27
C THR A 334 -16.16 -75.36 -136.47
N SER A 335 -16.64 -76.39 -135.77
CA SER A 335 -16.10 -77.76 -135.87
C SER A 335 -16.56 -78.51 -137.12
N LEU A 336 -17.75 -78.21 -137.67
CA LEU A 336 -18.22 -78.77 -138.95
C LEU A 336 -17.54 -78.13 -140.17
N ALA A 337 -17.15 -76.86 -140.09
CA ALA A 337 -16.38 -76.17 -141.13
C ALA A 337 -14.91 -76.63 -141.22
N ALA A 338 -14.30 -77.03 -140.10
CA ALA A 338 -12.92 -77.52 -140.05
C ALA A 338 -12.73 -78.91 -140.69
N LEU A 339 -13.73 -79.80 -140.58
CA LEU A 339 -13.71 -81.14 -141.20
C LEU A 339 -13.85 -81.10 -142.74
N ASP A 340 -14.57 -80.11 -143.27
CA ASP A 340 -14.78 -79.90 -144.72
C ASP A 340 -13.58 -79.24 -145.42
N ALA A 341 -12.71 -78.54 -144.66
CA ALA A 341 -11.45 -77.98 -145.13
C ALA A 341 -10.35 -79.04 -145.24
N GLN A 342 -10.29 -79.98 -144.29
CA GLN A 342 -9.29 -81.07 -144.26
C GLN A 342 -9.47 -82.10 -145.39
N GLN A 343 -10.68 -82.28 -145.94
CA GLN A 343 -10.91 -83.15 -147.10
C GLN A 343 -10.55 -82.52 -148.46
N ARG A 344 -10.47 -81.18 -148.56
CA ARG A 344 -10.05 -80.47 -149.79
C ARG A 344 -8.52 -80.40 -149.89
N GLU A 345 -7.83 -80.19 -148.76
CA GLU A 345 -6.37 -80.11 -148.68
C GLU A 345 -5.64 -81.42 -149.08
N LEU A 346 -6.23 -82.58 -148.77
CA LEU A 346 -5.67 -83.90 -149.14
C LEU A 346 -5.86 -84.26 -150.63
N ARG A 347 -6.83 -83.65 -151.33
CA ARG A 347 -6.99 -83.81 -152.78
C ARG A 347 -5.98 -82.96 -153.57
N ASP A 348 -5.69 -81.75 -153.11
CA ASP A 348 -4.75 -80.83 -153.78
C ASP A 348 -3.28 -81.27 -153.62
N LYS A 349 -2.91 -81.87 -152.47
CA LYS A 349 -1.57 -82.45 -152.26
C LYS A 349 -1.26 -83.67 -153.15
N LEU A 350 -2.29 -84.44 -153.58
CA LEU A 350 -2.12 -85.60 -154.46
C LEU A 350 -1.96 -85.21 -155.95
N ALA A 351 -2.44 -84.03 -156.35
CA ALA A 351 -2.25 -83.49 -157.70
C ALA A 351 -0.85 -82.87 -157.92
N GLY A 352 -0.25 -82.29 -156.88
CA GLY A 352 1.10 -81.70 -156.92
C GLY A 352 2.22 -82.74 -157.14
N MET A 353 2.12 -83.93 -156.54
CA MET A 353 3.11 -85.01 -156.69
C MET A 353 3.24 -85.59 -158.11
N VAL A 354 2.31 -85.29 -159.04
CA VAL A 354 2.31 -85.84 -160.41
C VAL A 354 2.75 -84.82 -161.47
N ALA A 355 2.74 -83.51 -161.15
CA ALA A 355 3.25 -82.45 -162.03
C ALA A 355 4.77 -82.22 -161.87
N ASP A 356 5.28 -82.27 -160.64
CA ASP A 356 6.71 -82.01 -160.34
C ASP A 356 7.65 -83.15 -160.80
N ALA A 357 7.11 -84.36 -161.01
CA ALA A 357 7.83 -85.49 -161.57
C ALA A 357 7.81 -85.53 -163.12
N ARG A 358 7.29 -84.49 -163.81
CA ARG A 358 7.28 -84.33 -165.29
C ARG A 358 8.00 -83.06 -165.78
N THR A 359 8.24 -82.10 -164.89
CA THR A 359 9.23 -81.01 -165.02
C THR A 359 10.64 -81.41 -164.56
N GLN A 360 10.80 -82.70 -164.22
CA GLN A 360 11.82 -83.59 -164.77
C GLN A 360 12.86 -82.97 -165.71
N SER A 361 14.01 -83.63 -165.70
CA SER A 361 14.60 -84.38 -166.83
C SER A 361 14.72 -83.75 -168.23
N ASP A 362 13.86 -82.83 -168.63
CA ASP A 362 14.12 -81.84 -169.68
C ASP A 362 15.27 -80.89 -169.27
N GLN A 363 15.35 -80.46 -167.99
CA GLN A 363 16.42 -79.56 -167.51
C GLN A 363 17.81 -80.22 -167.39
N LEU A 364 17.85 -81.56 -167.24
CA LEU A 364 19.09 -82.34 -167.20
C LEU A 364 19.64 -82.66 -168.61
N GLN A 365 18.86 -82.45 -169.67
CA GLN A 365 19.29 -82.63 -171.06
C GLN A 365 19.79 -81.32 -171.74
N GLU A 366 19.45 -80.14 -171.21
CA GLU A 366 19.86 -78.84 -171.78
C GLU A 366 21.17 -78.24 -171.21
N SER A 367 21.56 -78.51 -169.95
CA SER A 367 22.79 -77.90 -169.37
C SER A 367 24.08 -78.68 -169.63
N LEU A 368 23.99 -79.97 -170.03
CA LEU A 368 25.11 -80.73 -170.61
C LEU A 368 25.59 -80.14 -171.95
N ALA A 369 24.79 -79.29 -172.62
CA ALA A 369 25.22 -78.49 -173.78
C ALA A 369 25.85 -77.13 -173.39
N ARG A 370 25.44 -76.52 -172.26
CA ARG A 370 26.00 -75.25 -171.74
C ARG A 370 27.41 -75.41 -171.16
N ALA A 371 27.73 -76.59 -170.62
CA ALA A 371 29.07 -76.94 -170.16
C ALA A 371 30.17 -76.89 -171.26
N ALA A 372 29.80 -76.91 -172.54
CA ALA A 372 30.74 -76.83 -173.68
C ALA A 372 30.93 -75.42 -174.28
N ALA A 373 30.08 -74.44 -173.91
CA ALA A 373 30.14 -73.05 -174.39
C ALA A 373 30.86 -72.11 -173.40
N ASP A 374 30.68 -72.28 -172.08
CA ASP A 374 31.38 -71.43 -171.09
C ASP A 374 32.87 -71.75 -170.95
N LEU A 375 33.32 -72.93 -171.38
CA LEU A 375 34.75 -73.20 -171.56
C LEU A 375 35.38 -72.27 -172.62
N ARG A 376 34.60 -71.71 -173.56
CA ARG A 376 35.02 -70.66 -174.51
C ARG A 376 34.87 -69.24 -173.92
N ALA A 377 33.88 -68.99 -173.06
CA ALA A 377 33.74 -67.72 -172.32
C ALA A 377 34.87 -67.49 -171.31
N ARG A 378 35.41 -68.58 -170.73
CA ARG A 378 36.65 -68.58 -169.92
C ARG A 378 37.90 -68.07 -170.67
N GLN A 379 37.90 -67.97 -172.00
CA GLN A 379 39.06 -67.47 -172.76
C GLN A 379 38.97 -65.97 -173.15
N GLN A 380 37.77 -65.39 -173.26
CA GLN A 380 37.57 -63.97 -173.60
C GLN A 380 37.49 -63.06 -172.36
N ALA A 381 36.91 -63.54 -171.26
CA ALA A 381 36.94 -62.84 -169.98
C ALA A 381 38.37 -62.72 -169.43
N ALA A 382 39.20 -63.77 -169.59
CA ALA A 382 40.62 -63.74 -169.29
C ALA A 382 41.41 -62.71 -170.13
N HIS A 383 40.93 -62.33 -171.32
CA HIS A 383 41.53 -61.28 -172.16
C HIS A 383 41.06 -59.86 -171.80
N ALA A 384 39.80 -59.68 -171.41
CA ALA A 384 39.26 -58.40 -170.96
C ALA A 384 39.77 -58.02 -169.55
N GLU A 385 39.98 -59.02 -168.70
CA GLU A 385 40.60 -58.86 -167.38
C GLU A 385 42.11 -58.63 -167.52
N ALA A 386 42.77 -59.21 -168.55
CA ALA A 386 44.15 -58.88 -168.91
C ALA A 386 44.35 -57.44 -169.43
N GLU A 387 43.37 -56.83 -170.10
CA GLU A 387 43.41 -55.41 -170.49
C GLU A 387 43.08 -54.46 -169.31
N ARG A 388 42.23 -54.88 -168.35
CA ARG A 388 42.05 -54.18 -167.07
C ARG A 388 43.31 -54.21 -166.20
N ILE A 389 43.96 -55.38 -166.15
CA ILE A 389 45.30 -55.57 -165.57
C ILE A 389 46.33 -54.67 -166.27
N LYS A 390 46.18 -54.32 -167.55
CA LYS A 390 47.12 -53.48 -168.29
C LYS A 390 46.96 -51.98 -168.01
N THR A 391 45.73 -51.47 -167.92
CA THR A 391 45.48 -50.03 -167.65
C THR A 391 45.71 -49.63 -166.19
N GLU A 392 45.36 -50.51 -165.25
CA GLU A 392 45.63 -50.30 -163.82
C GLU A 392 47.13 -50.50 -163.52
N ALA A 393 47.80 -51.47 -164.16
CA ALA A 393 49.24 -51.60 -164.05
C ALA A 393 50.03 -50.48 -164.75
N ILE A 394 49.51 -49.78 -165.77
CA ILE A 394 50.20 -48.62 -166.37
C ILE A 394 50.14 -47.41 -165.43
N LEU A 395 49.05 -47.22 -164.69
CA LEU A 395 48.90 -46.16 -163.68
C LEU A 395 49.67 -46.49 -162.39
N GLU A 396 49.71 -47.76 -161.96
CA GLU A 396 50.49 -48.21 -160.80
C GLU A 396 51.99 -48.36 -161.09
N ALA A 397 52.39 -48.78 -162.30
CA ALA A 397 53.80 -48.83 -162.71
C ALA A 397 54.40 -47.42 -162.88
N ALA A 398 53.60 -46.43 -163.28
CA ALA A 398 54.02 -45.03 -163.28
C ALA A 398 54.23 -44.50 -161.85
N ALA A 399 53.37 -44.88 -160.89
CA ALA A 399 53.47 -44.46 -159.49
C ALA A 399 54.58 -45.19 -158.69
N LEU A 400 54.94 -46.43 -159.06
CA LEU A 400 55.97 -47.21 -158.35
C LEU A 400 57.36 -47.14 -158.99
N LEU A 401 57.50 -46.93 -160.31
CA LEU A 401 58.81 -46.60 -160.90
C LEU A 401 59.39 -45.29 -160.32
N ASP A 402 58.53 -44.37 -159.87
CA ASP A 402 58.95 -43.15 -159.16
C ASP A 402 59.35 -43.43 -157.69
N ARG A 403 58.73 -44.40 -157.01
CA ARG A 403 59.17 -44.90 -155.68
C ARG A 403 60.46 -45.71 -155.74
N ALA A 404 60.55 -46.66 -156.66
CA ALA A 404 61.71 -47.53 -156.82
C ALA A 404 62.96 -46.77 -157.27
N LYS A 405 62.82 -45.64 -158.00
CA LYS A 405 63.95 -44.75 -158.32
C LYS A 405 64.42 -43.92 -157.12
N HIS A 406 63.52 -43.51 -156.21
CA HIS A 406 63.89 -42.86 -154.95
C HIS A 406 64.58 -43.86 -154.00
N GLU A 407 64.02 -45.06 -153.82
CA GLU A 407 64.56 -46.08 -152.91
C GLU A 407 65.87 -46.72 -153.43
N ALA A 408 66.01 -46.96 -154.74
CA ALA A 408 67.25 -47.49 -155.32
C ALA A 408 68.41 -46.47 -155.30
N ALA A 409 68.11 -45.17 -155.26
CA ALA A 409 69.12 -44.13 -155.05
C ALA A 409 69.59 -44.09 -153.59
N GLU A 410 68.69 -44.24 -152.63
CA GLU A 410 69.02 -44.26 -151.19
C GLU A 410 69.75 -45.54 -150.76
N LEU A 411 69.37 -46.72 -151.27
CA LEU A 411 69.99 -47.98 -150.82
C LEU A 411 71.30 -48.31 -151.54
N ARG A 412 71.50 -47.89 -152.80
CA ARG A 412 72.86 -47.96 -153.40
C ARG A 412 73.85 -47.18 -152.55
N GLN A 413 73.45 -46.04 -151.99
CA GLN A 413 74.23 -45.29 -151.00
C GLN A 413 74.51 -46.08 -149.72
N GLN A 414 73.54 -46.86 -149.22
CA GLN A 414 73.71 -47.70 -148.03
C GLN A 414 74.60 -48.92 -148.29
N ILE A 415 74.40 -49.63 -149.42
CA ILE A 415 75.17 -50.83 -149.78
C ILE A 415 76.62 -50.48 -150.15
N GLU A 416 76.87 -49.35 -150.83
CA GLU A 416 78.24 -48.86 -151.02
C GLU A 416 78.89 -48.48 -149.69
N GLY A 417 78.17 -47.82 -148.79
CA GLY A 417 78.67 -47.48 -147.45
C GLY A 417 78.98 -48.71 -146.59
N GLU A 418 78.15 -49.74 -146.65
CA GLU A 418 78.35 -50.97 -145.90
C GLU A 418 79.39 -51.90 -146.53
N LEU A 419 79.46 -52.02 -147.86
CA LEU A 419 80.51 -52.79 -148.52
C LEU A 419 81.89 -52.18 -148.29
N VAL A 420 81.99 -50.85 -148.18
CA VAL A 420 83.22 -50.19 -147.72
C VAL A 420 83.53 -50.60 -146.28
N ARG A 421 82.56 -50.53 -145.36
CA ARG A 421 82.74 -50.96 -143.95
C ARG A 421 83.11 -52.45 -143.82
N ARG A 422 82.47 -53.33 -144.59
CA ARG A 422 82.75 -54.78 -144.65
C ARG A 422 84.09 -55.07 -145.30
N SER A 423 84.51 -54.31 -146.31
CA SER A 423 85.84 -54.43 -146.91
C SER A 423 86.95 -53.95 -145.97
N GLU A 424 86.70 -52.92 -145.16
CA GLU A 424 87.64 -52.43 -144.16
C GLU A 424 87.72 -53.35 -142.95
N GLN A 425 86.60 -53.92 -142.53
CA GLN A 425 86.54 -54.83 -141.40
C GLN A 425 87.13 -56.20 -141.75
N LEU A 426 86.84 -56.75 -142.93
CA LEU A 426 87.49 -57.98 -143.44
C LEU A 426 88.97 -57.78 -143.71
N LYS A 427 89.43 -56.56 -144.07
CA LYS A 427 90.86 -56.24 -144.10
C LYS A 427 91.47 -56.21 -142.70
N ARG A 428 90.76 -55.70 -141.68
CA ARG A 428 91.20 -55.74 -140.28
C ARG A 428 91.24 -57.17 -139.74
N GLU A 429 90.24 -57.98 -140.03
CA GLU A 429 90.20 -59.41 -139.69
C GLU A 429 91.29 -60.18 -140.43
N GLN A 430 91.52 -59.93 -141.73
CA GLN A 430 92.65 -60.53 -142.44
C GLN A 430 94.00 -60.07 -141.92
N HIS A 431 94.18 -58.81 -141.52
CA HIS A 431 95.47 -58.33 -141.02
C HIS A 431 95.74 -58.85 -139.61
N LEU A 432 94.72 -58.92 -138.75
CA LEU A 432 94.82 -59.52 -137.42
C LEU A 432 95.02 -61.03 -137.49
N LEU A 433 94.34 -61.74 -138.40
CA LEU A 433 94.55 -63.18 -138.61
C LEU A 433 95.90 -63.47 -139.27
N LYS A 434 96.41 -62.62 -140.18
CA LYS A 434 97.77 -62.74 -140.72
C LYS A 434 98.83 -62.44 -139.66
N GLN A 435 98.67 -61.38 -138.87
CA GLN A 435 99.60 -61.04 -137.79
C GLN A 435 99.59 -62.07 -136.66
N ARG A 436 98.44 -62.67 -136.32
CA ARG A 436 98.41 -63.73 -135.29
C ARG A 436 98.83 -65.08 -135.81
N LYS A 437 98.57 -65.40 -137.08
CA LYS A 437 99.20 -66.56 -137.73
C LYS A 437 100.71 -66.38 -137.80
N GLU A 438 101.20 -65.18 -138.13
CA GLU A 438 102.63 -64.84 -138.04
C GLU A 438 103.14 -64.85 -136.60
N ALA A 439 102.35 -64.48 -135.59
CA ALA A 439 102.74 -64.57 -134.18
C ALA A 439 102.73 -66.01 -133.64
N LEU A 440 101.77 -66.86 -134.02
CA LEU A 440 101.74 -68.29 -133.69
C LEU A 440 102.88 -69.03 -134.40
N VAL A 441 103.21 -68.62 -135.63
CA VAL A 441 104.38 -69.14 -136.36
C VAL A 441 105.68 -68.55 -135.81
N ALA A 442 105.70 -67.32 -135.30
CA ALA A 442 106.86 -66.69 -134.65
C ALA A 442 107.02 -67.08 -133.17
N GLN A 443 106.03 -67.66 -132.48
CA GLN A 443 106.20 -68.24 -131.13
C GLN A 443 106.43 -69.76 -131.17
N LEU A 444 106.00 -70.46 -132.23
CA LEU A 444 106.59 -71.77 -132.55
C LEU A 444 108.05 -71.64 -133.02
N ASN A 445 108.42 -70.54 -133.69
CA ASN A 445 109.80 -70.28 -134.15
C ASN A 445 110.64 -69.47 -133.20
N ASN A 446 110.08 -68.72 -132.25
CA ASN A 446 110.83 -68.37 -131.07
C ASN A 446 110.68 -69.57 -130.14
N LEU A 447 111.48 -70.56 -130.44
CA LEU A 447 112.78 -70.48 -129.81
C LEU A 447 112.52 -70.57 -128.31
N SER A 448 112.58 -71.79 -127.77
CA SER A 448 113.59 -72.78 -128.21
C SER A 448 115.03 -72.19 -128.26
N SER A 449 115.20 -70.93 -127.84
CA SER A 449 116.42 -70.31 -127.39
C SER A 449 116.06 -69.85 -125.99
N LEU A 450 116.71 -70.41 -124.99
CA LEU A 450 116.58 -70.08 -123.59
C LEU A 450 115.49 -70.89 -122.85
N ALA A 451 115.77 -72.03 -122.25
CA ALA A 451 117.00 -72.36 -121.53
C ALA A 451 117.40 -71.18 -120.63
N ASN A 452 117.29 -71.39 -119.32
CA ASN A 452 117.85 -70.47 -118.35
C ASN A 452 117.13 -69.12 -118.24
N LEU A 453 115.82 -69.10 -117.95
CA LEU A 453 115.29 -68.65 -116.62
C LEU A 453 113.78 -68.23 -116.65
N THR A 454 112.93 -68.98 -115.90
CA THR A 454 111.75 -68.57 -115.08
C THR A 454 110.32 -68.22 -115.64
N ALA A 455 109.31 -69.05 -115.26
CA ALA A 455 108.00 -68.84 -114.56
C ALA A 455 106.67 -68.18 -115.14
N LEU A 456 105.56 -68.99 -115.07
CA LEU A 456 104.14 -68.79 -114.59
C LEU A 456 102.92 -68.26 -115.45
N GLU A 457 101.92 -69.19 -115.63
CA GLU A 457 100.45 -69.16 -115.30
C GLU A 457 99.29 -68.91 -116.35
N PHE A 458 98.64 -70.03 -116.81
CA PHE A 458 97.20 -70.49 -116.90
C PHE A 458 95.96 -69.53 -117.07
N PRO A 459 94.70 -69.98 -117.40
CA PRO A 459 94.15 -70.77 -118.56
C PRO A 459 92.68 -70.45 -119.07
N GLU A 460 92.25 -71.09 -120.20
CA GLU A 460 90.97 -71.82 -120.61
C GLU A 460 89.52 -71.24 -120.45
N GLU A 461 88.41 -71.61 -121.16
CA GLU A 461 88.04 -72.40 -122.38
C GLU A 461 86.52 -72.24 -122.77
N GLU A 462 86.15 -72.86 -123.90
CA GLU A 462 84.88 -73.10 -124.67
C GLU A 462 83.64 -73.67 -123.89
N GLY A 463 82.42 -73.94 -124.38
CA GLY A 463 81.75 -73.99 -125.70
C GLY A 463 80.38 -74.74 -125.64
N GLN A 464 79.51 -74.45 -126.62
CA GLN A 464 78.54 -75.29 -127.37
C GLN A 464 77.31 -76.10 -126.83
N HIS A 465 76.22 -75.96 -127.63
CA HIS A 465 75.16 -76.90 -128.13
C HIS A 465 73.94 -77.40 -127.30
N ALA A 466 72.78 -77.42 -127.98
CA ALA A 466 71.47 -78.04 -127.65
C ALA A 466 71.38 -79.48 -128.24
N PRO A 467 70.47 -80.43 -127.81
CA PRO A 467 69.03 -80.42 -128.20
C PRO A 467 68.00 -81.28 -127.37
N LYS A 468 66.70 -81.17 -127.75
CA LYS A 468 65.56 -82.16 -127.79
C LYS A 468 64.91 -82.82 -126.55
N ALA A 469 63.58 -82.58 -126.47
CA ALA A 469 62.40 -83.48 -126.40
C ALA A 469 62.21 -84.58 -125.31
N ALA A 470 61.01 -84.48 -124.70
CA ALA A 470 60.00 -85.53 -124.41
C ALA A 470 59.87 -86.14 -122.99
N GLN A 471 58.63 -85.99 -122.49
CA GLN A 471 57.81 -86.90 -121.65
C GLN A 471 58.14 -87.10 -120.17
N GLY A 472 57.08 -87.18 -119.36
CA GLY A 472 57.10 -87.85 -118.05
C GLY A 472 56.14 -87.24 -117.04
N GLU A 473 55.19 -88.05 -116.57
CA GLU A 473 54.09 -87.75 -115.65
C GLU A 473 54.52 -87.36 -114.21
N SER A 474 53.55 -86.77 -113.48
CA SER A 474 53.37 -86.49 -112.02
C SER A 474 53.87 -87.57 -111.03
N PRO A 475 53.83 -87.43 -109.66
CA PRO A 475 53.17 -86.46 -108.76
C PRO A 475 53.93 -86.09 -107.44
N THR A 476 53.29 -85.29 -106.53
CA THR A 476 53.51 -85.16 -105.04
C THR A 476 54.90 -84.67 -104.56
N THR A 477 55.12 -83.84 -103.54
CA THR A 477 54.43 -83.45 -102.27
C THR A 477 55.26 -82.33 -101.65
N ASP A 478 54.63 -81.50 -100.81
CA ASP A 478 55.15 -80.77 -99.63
C ASP A 478 56.41 -79.89 -99.81
N ASP A 479 56.50 -78.66 -99.32
CA ASP A 479 56.10 -78.07 -98.04
C ASP A 479 56.60 -76.58 -98.13
N PRO A 480 56.62 -75.76 -97.07
CA PRO A 480 55.57 -75.22 -96.21
C PRO A 480 55.45 -73.68 -96.35
N ALA A 481 54.62 -73.11 -95.48
CA ALA A 481 54.67 -71.74 -94.94
C ALA A 481 56.10 -71.33 -94.44
N PRO A 482 56.38 -70.12 -93.85
CA PRO A 482 55.45 -69.13 -93.29
C PRO A 482 55.87 -67.63 -93.33
N ALA A 483 54.96 -66.79 -92.78
CA ALA A 483 55.13 -65.63 -91.87
C ALA A 483 56.17 -64.54 -92.24
N GLU A 484 55.94 -63.24 -92.14
CA GLU A 484 55.07 -62.30 -91.39
C GLU A 484 55.59 -60.88 -91.84
N PRO A 485 55.21 -59.71 -91.29
CA PRO A 485 53.93 -59.27 -90.72
C PRO A 485 53.50 -57.84 -91.23
N ASP A 486 52.21 -57.54 -91.07
CA ASP A 486 51.64 -56.29 -90.48
C ASP A 486 51.88 -54.90 -91.17
N PRO A 487 51.22 -53.80 -90.74
CA PRO A 487 49.89 -53.38 -91.17
C PRO A 487 49.89 -51.96 -91.79
N GLY A 488 48.77 -51.55 -92.37
CA GLY A 488 48.61 -50.17 -92.83
C GLY A 488 47.26 -49.87 -93.45
N GLU A 489 46.28 -49.59 -92.57
CA GLU A 489 45.22 -48.59 -92.82
C GLU A 489 45.79 -47.36 -93.55
N PRO A 490 45.00 -46.63 -94.37
CA PRO A 490 44.13 -45.64 -93.72
C PRO A 490 42.83 -45.26 -94.46
N ALA A 491 42.03 -44.51 -93.70
CA ALA A 491 41.20 -43.36 -94.10
C ALA A 491 39.76 -43.67 -94.57
N ARG A 492 38.76 -43.28 -93.75
CA ARG A 492 38.00 -42.00 -93.80
C ARG A 492 36.63 -42.27 -94.43
N ASP A 493 35.49 -41.74 -94.01
CA ASP A 493 35.09 -40.57 -93.24
C ASP A 493 33.71 -40.84 -92.60
N GLU A 494 33.33 -39.94 -91.67
CA GLU A 494 32.02 -39.68 -91.01
C GLU A 494 31.81 -40.18 -89.57
#